data_AF-A0AAU5Z4T8-F1
#
_entry.id   AF-A0AAU5Z4T8-F1
#
_cell.length_a   1.000
_cell.length_b   1.000
_cell.length_c   1.000
_cell.angle_alpha   90.00
_cell.angle_beta   90.00
_cell.angle_gamma   90.00
#
_symmetry.space_group_name_H-M   'P 1'
#
loop_
_entity.id
_entity.type
_entity.pdbx_description
1 polymer ?
#
loop_
_entity_poly.entity_id
_entity_poly.type
_entity_poly.pdbx_seq_one_letter_code
_entity_poly.pdbx_strand_id
1 'polypeptide(L)'
;MPCRPDTSRCSCADGSAPRRQYAGNWASATWAFAPGAEQRLNERLVKPAPMVIDQATELLGSRDAAEVALYQVMGWRALHSQGRALNSILVDQLGDDLDHYAIREAEFMTNCIVGFNFGDGHLHDHKFIASIQRRCGFAPGEFIVAWIESQPVHKNFQRYVVIDAALGIVERGTYQVADAVAEQPWLPNGPIPLTVEWRLPGYQRVRYPRPGAVDKTVPTPPPATVESAPDGSGGGGS
;
A
#
# COMPACT_ATOMS: atom_id res chain seq x y z
N MET A 1 53.56 -3.80 -36.13
CA MET A 1 52.25 -3.14 -35.94
C MET A 1 51.32 -4.11 -35.21
N PRO A 2 50.90 -3.87 -33.97
CA PRO A 2 49.80 -4.61 -33.38
C PRO A 2 48.48 -3.87 -33.62
N CYS A 3 47.52 -4.56 -34.25
CA CYS A 3 46.15 -4.10 -34.43
C CYS A 3 45.49 -3.79 -33.07
N ARG A 4 44.86 -2.62 -32.97
CA ARG A 4 43.97 -2.26 -31.84
C ARG A 4 42.66 -3.07 -31.95
N PRO A 5 42.10 -3.56 -30.84
CA PRO A 5 40.78 -4.18 -30.86
C PRO A 5 39.69 -3.08 -30.88
N ASP A 6 38.74 -3.28 -31.79
CA ASP A 6 37.56 -2.46 -32.05
C ASP A 6 36.59 -2.44 -30.84
N THR A 7 36.18 -1.25 -30.40
CA THR A 7 35.26 -1.00 -29.28
C THR A 7 33.80 -1.00 -29.74
N SER A 8 33.37 -2.03 -30.44
CA SER A 8 31.96 -2.22 -30.82
C SER A 8 31.34 -3.40 -30.06
N ARG A 9 31.22 -3.29 -28.73
CA ARG A 9 30.30 -4.15 -27.98
C ARG A 9 28.96 -3.44 -27.84
N CYS A 10 28.04 -3.83 -28.72
CA CYS A 10 26.61 -3.66 -28.51
C CYS A 10 26.25 -4.30 -27.15
N SER A 11 25.81 -3.48 -26.19
CA SER A 11 25.40 -3.91 -24.85
C SER A 11 24.05 -4.61 -24.93
N CYS A 12 24.05 -5.86 -25.36
CA CYS A 12 22.89 -6.73 -25.38
C CYS A 12 23.19 -8.01 -24.58
N ALA A 13 23.62 -7.88 -23.32
CA ALA A 13 23.72 -9.03 -22.40
C ALA A 13 23.93 -8.57 -20.94
N ASP A 14 22.88 -8.08 -20.29
CA ASP A 14 22.72 -8.31 -18.84
C ASP A 14 21.80 -9.53 -18.69
N GLY A 15 22.39 -10.64 -18.23
CA GLY A 15 21.77 -11.96 -18.09
C GLY A 15 20.76 -12.09 -16.93
N SER A 16 20.11 -11.02 -16.50
CA SER A 16 19.10 -11.04 -15.43
C SER A 16 17.64 -11.18 -15.92
N ALA A 17 17.39 -11.11 -17.23
CA ALA A 17 16.04 -11.06 -17.81
C ALA A 17 15.19 -12.36 -17.73
N PRO A 18 15.71 -13.61 -17.88
CA PRO A 18 14.83 -14.76 -18.10
C PRO A 18 14.10 -15.24 -16.82
N ARG A 19 14.71 -15.07 -15.64
CA ARG A 19 14.10 -15.51 -14.37
C ARG A 19 13.01 -14.56 -13.84
N ARG A 20 13.00 -13.30 -14.29
CA ARG A 20 12.01 -12.30 -13.90
C ARG A 20 10.61 -12.60 -14.44
N GLN A 21 10.53 -13.11 -15.67
CA GLN A 21 9.25 -13.27 -16.36
C GLN A 21 8.40 -14.43 -15.83
N TYR A 22 9.00 -15.46 -15.24
CA TYR A 22 8.27 -16.66 -14.81
C TYR A 22 7.64 -16.53 -13.41
N ALA A 23 8.35 -15.93 -12.43
CA ALA A 23 7.93 -15.95 -11.02
C ALA A 23 7.73 -14.56 -10.38
N GLY A 24 7.93 -13.45 -11.11
CA GLY A 24 7.89 -12.10 -10.52
C GLY A 24 7.33 -11.01 -11.42
N ASN A 25 6.61 -11.39 -12.48
CA ASN A 25 6.06 -10.47 -13.47
C ASN A 25 4.53 -10.48 -13.56
N TRP A 26 3.84 -11.12 -12.62
CA TRP A 26 2.39 -11.23 -12.65
C TRP A 26 1.76 -9.89 -12.25
N ALA A 27 0.54 -9.60 -12.69
CA ALA A 27 -0.22 -8.50 -12.10
C ALA A 27 -0.35 -8.71 -10.58
N SER A 28 -0.42 -7.63 -9.81
CA SER A 28 -0.51 -7.70 -8.34
C SER A 28 -1.28 -6.49 -7.81
N ALA A 29 -1.94 -6.64 -6.67
CA ALA A 29 -2.61 -5.52 -6.01
C ALA A 29 -2.46 -5.55 -4.49
N THR A 30 -2.73 -4.40 -3.89
CA THR A 30 -2.98 -4.29 -2.46
C THR A 30 -4.24 -3.48 -2.26
N TRP A 31 -5.10 -3.95 -1.37
CA TRP A 31 -6.36 -3.32 -1.02
C TRP A 31 -6.20 -2.61 0.33
N ALA A 32 -6.76 -1.41 0.43
CA ALA A 32 -6.74 -0.62 1.64
C ALA A 32 -8.17 -0.20 1.98
N PHE A 33 -8.61 -0.58 3.18
CA PHE A 33 -9.94 -0.27 3.68
C PHE A 33 -9.86 0.73 4.83
N ALA A 34 -10.66 1.79 4.76
CA ALA A 34 -10.87 2.68 5.89
C ALA A 34 -11.43 1.88 7.10
N PRO A 35 -11.25 2.38 8.34
CA PRO A 35 -11.77 1.71 9.53
C PRO A 35 -13.24 1.28 9.40
N GLY A 36 -13.50 -0.03 9.55
CA GLY A 36 -14.84 -0.62 9.44
C GLY A 36 -15.34 -0.89 8.01
N ALA A 37 -14.68 -0.38 6.96
CA ALA A 37 -15.12 -0.58 5.57
C ALA A 37 -15.01 -2.05 5.13
N GLU A 38 -13.98 -2.77 5.57
CA GLU A 38 -13.77 -4.19 5.21
C GLU A 38 -14.98 -5.07 5.59
N GLN A 39 -15.63 -4.79 6.73
CA GLN A 39 -16.77 -5.57 7.22
C GLN A 39 -17.96 -5.55 6.24
N ARG A 40 -18.08 -4.48 5.45
CA ARG A 40 -19.13 -4.33 4.44
C ARG A 40 -19.06 -5.41 3.35
N LEU A 41 -17.88 -6.01 3.14
CA LEU A 41 -17.73 -7.17 2.24
C LEU A 41 -18.49 -8.39 2.77
N ASN A 42 -18.47 -8.64 4.08
CA ASN A 42 -19.24 -9.73 4.70
C ASN A 42 -20.74 -9.45 4.68
N GLU A 43 -21.14 -8.21 4.92
CA GLU A 43 -22.55 -7.83 5.06
C GLU A 43 -23.29 -7.77 3.73
N ARG A 44 -22.61 -7.39 2.64
CA ARG A 44 -23.26 -7.01 1.38
C ARG A 44 -22.97 -7.94 0.21
N LEU A 45 -21.91 -8.74 0.27
CA LEU A 45 -21.58 -9.68 -0.81
C LEU A 45 -22.11 -11.08 -0.48
N VAL A 46 -22.72 -11.72 -1.47
CA VAL A 46 -22.93 -13.17 -1.46
C VAL A 46 -21.63 -13.80 -1.92
N LYS A 47 -20.98 -14.57 -1.04
CA LYS A 47 -19.64 -15.12 -1.26
C LYS A 47 -19.47 -16.46 -0.53
N PRO A 48 -18.58 -17.35 -1.00
CA PRO A 48 -18.49 -18.73 -0.50
C PRO A 48 -17.89 -18.86 0.91
N ALA A 49 -17.18 -17.83 1.40
CA ALA A 49 -16.57 -17.84 2.73
C ALA A 49 -16.56 -16.44 3.36
N PRO A 50 -16.46 -16.31 4.70
CA PRO A 50 -16.15 -15.04 5.39
C PRO A 50 -14.83 -14.42 4.91
N MET A 51 -14.55 -13.15 5.20
CA MET A 51 -13.25 -12.57 4.87
C MET A 51 -12.13 -13.21 5.70
N VAL A 52 -10.90 -13.21 5.18
CA VAL A 52 -9.77 -13.93 5.80
C VAL A 52 -9.51 -13.48 7.24
N ILE A 53 -9.67 -12.18 7.52
CA ILE A 53 -9.47 -11.65 8.88
C ILE A 53 -10.43 -12.30 9.89
N ASP A 54 -11.68 -12.58 9.52
CA ASP A 54 -12.66 -13.17 10.42
C ASP A 54 -12.41 -14.67 10.59
N GLN A 55 -12.07 -15.37 9.51
CA GLN A 55 -11.66 -16.79 9.57
C GLN A 55 -10.43 -16.96 10.49
N ALA A 56 -9.43 -16.09 10.32
CA ALA A 56 -8.22 -16.11 11.15
C ALA A 56 -8.51 -15.71 12.60
N THR A 57 -9.43 -14.76 12.83
CA THR A 57 -9.85 -14.36 14.18
C THR A 57 -10.51 -15.51 14.92
N GLU A 58 -11.40 -16.27 14.24
CA GLU A 58 -12.03 -17.45 14.79
C GLU A 58 -11.00 -18.53 15.15
N LEU A 59 -10.05 -18.79 14.25
CA LEU A 59 -9.00 -19.80 14.45
C LEU A 59 -8.03 -19.45 15.59
N LEU A 60 -7.63 -18.18 15.69
CA LEU A 60 -6.62 -17.71 16.64
C LEU A 60 -7.22 -17.23 17.97
N GLY A 61 -8.54 -17.06 18.04
CA GLY A 61 -9.25 -16.53 19.21
C GLY A 61 -8.94 -15.05 19.52
N SER A 62 -8.27 -14.33 18.63
CA SER A 62 -7.87 -12.93 18.81
C SER A 62 -7.78 -12.21 17.47
N ARG A 63 -8.48 -11.08 17.37
CA ARG A 63 -8.44 -10.24 16.16
C ARG A 63 -7.07 -9.61 15.97
N ASP A 64 -6.40 -9.21 17.04
CA ASP A 64 -5.05 -8.63 16.97
C ASP A 64 -4.04 -9.66 16.48
N ALA A 65 -4.14 -10.91 16.94
CA ALA A 65 -3.29 -11.99 16.46
C ALA A 65 -3.54 -12.28 14.97
N ALA A 66 -4.81 -12.23 14.54
CA ALA A 66 -5.18 -12.38 13.14
C ALA A 66 -4.62 -11.24 12.27
N GLU A 67 -4.73 -9.97 12.70
CA GLU A 67 -4.12 -8.84 12.00
C GLU A 67 -2.61 -9.03 11.83
N VAL A 68 -1.88 -9.41 12.88
CA VAL A 68 -0.44 -9.71 12.81
C VAL A 68 -0.15 -10.82 11.81
N ALA A 69 -0.93 -11.91 11.81
CA ALA A 69 -0.78 -13.00 10.87
C ALA A 69 -1.01 -12.56 9.41
N LEU A 70 -2.04 -11.75 9.15
CA LEU A 70 -2.30 -11.20 7.82
C LEU A 70 -1.21 -10.23 7.36
N TYR A 71 -0.60 -9.46 8.28
CA TYR A 71 0.53 -8.60 7.95
C TYR A 71 1.81 -9.37 7.58
N GLN A 72 1.98 -10.62 8.03
CA GLN A 72 3.10 -11.44 7.56
C GLN A 72 3.05 -11.67 6.04
N VAL A 73 1.84 -11.78 5.47
CA VAL A 73 1.64 -11.90 4.01
C VAL A 73 2.05 -10.61 3.30
N MET A 74 1.71 -9.44 3.88
CA MET A 74 2.16 -8.14 3.38
C MET A 74 3.69 -8.02 3.44
N GLY A 75 4.30 -8.49 4.54
CA GLY A 75 5.76 -8.56 4.69
C GLY A 75 6.41 -9.43 3.62
N TRP A 76 5.83 -10.59 3.32
CA TRP A 76 6.28 -11.46 2.23
C TRP A 76 6.15 -10.79 0.84
N ARG A 77 5.03 -10.10 0.57
CA ARG A 77 4.85 -9.34 -0.69
C ARG A 77 5.91 -8.26 -0.82
N ALA A 78 6.25 -7.59 0.28
CA ALA A 78 7.31 -6.58 0.31
C ALA A 78 8.72 -7.15 0.05
N LEU A 79 8.93 -8.46 0.07
CA LEU A 79 10.19 -9.08 -0.39
C LEU A 79 10.32 -9.11 -1.93
N HIS A 80 9.22 -8.88 -2.65
CA HIS A 80 9.17 -8.86 -4.11
C HIS A 80 9.21 -7.43 -4.63
N SER A 81 9.73 -7.23 -5.85
CA SER A 81 9.88 -5.89 -6.43
C SER A 81 8.56 -5.09 -6.45
N GLN A 82 7.44 -5.72 -6.79
CA GLN A 82 6.13 -5.08 -6.82
C GLN A 82 5.62 -4.67 -5.43
N GLY A 83 6.04 -5.36 -4.36
CA GLY A 83 5.62 -4.99 -3.00
C GLY A 83 6.13 -3.60 -2.59
N ARG A 84 7.35 -3.22 -3.00
CA ARG A 84 7.92 -1.89 -2.72
C ARG A 84 7.14 -0.81 -3.46
N ALA A 85 6.75 -1.10 -4.71
CA ALA A 85 5.93 -0.21 -5.51
C ALA A 85 4.51 -0.08 -4.95
N LEU A 86 3.83 -1.17 -4.59
CA LEU A 86 2.51 -1.16 -3.98
C LEU A 86 2.50 -0.37 -2.67
N ASN A 87 3.48 -0.60 -1.80
CA ASN A 87 3.64 0.15 -0.56
C ASN A 87 3.88 1.64 -0.83
N SER A 88 4.72 1.97 -1.82
CA SER A 88 5.01 3.37 -2.17
C SER A 88 3.77 4.09 -2.73
N ILE A 89 2.99 3.41 -3.57
CA ILE A 89 1.71 3.92 -4.08
C ILE A 89 0.75 4.16 -2.90
N LEU A 90 0.63 3.21 -1.98
CA LEU A 90 -0.25 3.39 -0.81
C LEU A 90 0.25 4.47 0.14
N VAL A 91 1.55 4.65 0.33
CA VAL A 91 2.12 5.76 1.10
C VAL A 91 1.76 7.11 0.45
N ASP A 92 1.89 7.25 -0.87
CA ASP A 92 1.51 8.47 -1.58
C ASP A 92 0.01 8.75 -1.48
N GLN A 93 -0.83 7.72 -1.67
CA GLN A 93 -2.28 7.89 -1.68
C GLN A 93 -2.87 8.05 -0.27
N LEU A 94 -2.35 7.31 0.72
CA LEU A 94 -2.90 7.23 2.08
C LEU A 94 -2.13 8.04 3.12
N GLY A 95 -0.92 8.53 2.84
CA GLY A 95 -0.18 9.42 3.74
C GLY A 95 -0.28 9.00 5.22
N ASP A 96 -0.61 9.96 6.10
CA ASP A 96 -0.71 9.68 7.54
C ASP A 96 -1.86 8.74 7.94
N ASP A 97 -2.86 8.50 7.08
CA ASP A 97 -3.95 7.57 7.46
C ASP A 97 -3.56 6.11 7.21
N LEU A 98 -2.43 5.83 6.56
CA LEU A 98 -2.00 4.47 6.21
C LEU A 98 -2.03 3.54 7.43
N ASP A 99 -1.56 4.01 8.58
CA ASP A 99 -1.51 3.27 9.86
C ASP A 99 -2.89 2.96 10.47
N HIS A 100 -3.95 3.46 9.85
CA HIS A 100 -5.33 3.31 10.29
C HIS A 100 -6.17 2.50 9.32
N TYR A 101 -5.70 2.33 8.09
CA TYR A 101 -6.36 1.49 7.10
C TYR A 101 -6.01 0.02 7.34
N ALA A 102 -6.98 -0.86 7.09
CA ALA A 102 -6.71 -2.28 6.98
C ALA A 102 -6.10 -2.55 5.61
N ILE A 103 -4.80 -2.83 5.59
CA ILE A 103 -4.06 -3.15 4.37
C ILE A 103 -4.09 -4.67 4.17
N ARG A 104 -4.53 -5.09 2.99
CA ARG A 104 -4.76 -6.49 2.65
C ARG A 104 -4.08 -6.85 1.35
N GLU A 105 -3.46 -8.03 1.31
CA GLU A 105 -3.12 -8.66 0.04
C GLU A 105 -4.43 -8.95 -0.71
N ALA A 106 -4.59 -8.31 -1.86
CA ALA A 106 -5.75 -8.37 -2.72
C ALA A 106 -6.10 -9.80 -3.16
N GLU A 107 -5.11 -10.67 -3.36
CA GLU A 107 -5.36 -12.07 -3.73
C GLU A 107 -6.22 -12.77 -2.66
N PHE A 108 -5.90 -12.59 -1.38
CA PHE A 108 -6.64 -13.18 -0.27
C PHE A 108 -8.09 -12.68 -0.23
N MET A 109 -8.30 -11.41 -0.57
CA MET A 109 -9.63 -10.81 -0.62
C MET A 109 -10.46 -11.40 -1.76
N THR A 110 -9.86 -11.48 -2.95
CA THR A 110 -10.55 -11.98 -4.15
C THR A 110 -10.85 -13.47 -4.04
N ASN A 111 -9.96 -14.25 -3.43
CA ASN A 111 -10.19 -15.66 -3.13
C ASN A 111 -11.47 -15.87 -2.31
N CYS A 112 -11.70 -15.06 -1.28
CA CYS A 112 -12.91 -15.13 -0.46
C CYS A 112 -14.17 -14.71 -1.21
N ILE A 113 -14.06 -13.76 -2.13
CA ILE A 113 -15.20 -13.19 -2.86
C ILE A 113 -15.62 -14.10 -4.03
N VAL A 114 -14.65 -14.58 -4.81
CA VAL A 114 -14.90 -15.36 -6.04
C VAL A 114 -14.95 -16.86 -5.77
N GLY A 115 -14.26 -17.36 -4.74
CA GLY A 115 -14.13 -18.79 -4.47
C GLY A 115 -13.10 -19.51 -5.35
N PHE A 116 -12.19 -18.77 -5.97
CA PHE A 116 -11.16 -19.30 -6.85
C PHE A 116 -9.77 -18.85 -6.38
N ASN A 117 -8.88 -19.81 -6.08
CA ASN A 117 -7.52 -19.58 -5.57
C ASN A 117 -6.47 -19.91 -6.64
N PHE A 118 -6.17 -18.97 -7.54
CA PHE A 118 -5.15 -19.16 -8.58
C PHE A 118 -4.11 -18.02 -8.65
N GLY A 119 -4.24 -16.99 -7.81
CA GLY A 119 -3.28 -15.87 -7.80
C GLY A 119 -3.26 -15.07 -9.12
N ASP A 120 -4.42 -14.91 -9.78
CA ASP A 120 -4.53 -14.08 -10.97
C ASP A 120 -4.76 -12.62 -10.58
N GLY A 121 -3.68 -11.84 -10.55
CA GLY A 121 -3.74 -10.43 -10.20
C GLY A 121 -4.58 -9.55 -11.13
N HIS A 122 -5.00 -10.03 -12.31
CA HIS A 122 -5.92 -9.27 -13.18
C HIS A 122 -7.35 -9.24 -12.62
N LEU A 123 -7.69 -10.10 -11.66
CA LEU A 123 -8.97 -10.07 -10.98
C LEU A 123 -9.12 -8.88 -10.03
N HIS A 124 -8.15 -7.97 -9.93
CA HIS A 124 -8.24 -6.74 -9.15
C HIS A 124 -8.44 -5.50 -10.02
N ASP A 125 -8.84 -5.67 -11.28
CA ASP A 125 -9.10 -4.56 -12.18
C ASP A 125 -10.30 -3.69 -11.76
N HIS A 126 -10.41 -2.51 -12.36
CA HIS A 126 -11.50 -1.56 -12.09
C HIS A 126 -12.91 -2.12 -12.35
N LYS A 127 -13.08 -3.13 -13.21
CA LYS A 127 -14.41 -3.71 -13.48
C LYS A 127 -14.84 -4.60 -12.33
N PHE A 128 -13.92 -5.40 -11.79
CA PHE A 128 -14.17 -6.20 -10.60
C PHE A 128 -14.45 -5.30 -9.39
N ILE A 129 -13.62 -4.30 -9.14
CA ILE A 129 -13.83 -3.35 -8.06
C ILE A 129 -15.15 -2.60 -8.21
N ALA A 130 -15.51 -2.14 -9.41
CA ALA A 130 -16.81 -1.52 -9.66
C ALA A 130 -17.98 -2.50 -9.39
N SER A 131 -17.78 -3.80 -9.57
CA SER A 131 -18.80 -4.81 -9.26
C SER A 131 -19.02 -4.98 -7.75
N ILE A 132 -17.96 -4.87 -6.96
CA ILE A 132 -18.02 -4.83 -5.49
C ILE A 132 -18.73 -3.54 -5.07
N GLN A 133 -18.30 -2.40 -5.62
CA GLN A 133 -18.89 -1.09 -5.30
C GLN A 133 -20.41 -1.07 -5.49
N ARG A 134 -20.94 -1.64 -6.59
CA ARG A 134 -22.39 -1.67 -6.85
C ARG A 134 -23.21 -2.35 -5.74
N ARG A 135 -22.58 -3.20 -4.93
CA ARG A 135 -23.23 -3.96 -3.83
C ARG A 135 -22.94 -3.35 -2.47
N CYS A 136 -21.69 -2.93 -2.26
CA CYS A 136 -21.24 -2.42 -0.97
C CYS A 136 -21.50 -0.92 -0.80
N GLY A 137 -21.47 -0.11 -1.85
CA GLY A 137 -21.70 1.33 -1.76
C GLY A 137 -20.69 2.04 -0.86
N PHE A 138 -19.40 1.89 -1.15
CA PHE A 138 -18.34 2.66 -0.47
C PHE A 138 -18.45 4.15 -0.78
N ALA A 139 -18.16 4.98 0.22
CA ALA A 139 -17.94 6.40 0.05
C ALA A 139 -16.53 6.63 -0.53
N PRO A 140 -16.28 7.76 -1.21
CA PRO A 140 -14.95 8.10 -1.71
C PRO A 140 -13.90 8.01 -0.61
N GLY A 141 -12.79 7.33 -0.88
CA GLY A 141 -11.68 7.09 0.06
C GLY A 141 -11.84 5.89 0.99
N GLU A 142 -13.01 5.25 1.10
CA GLU A 142 -13.21 4.12 2.03
C GLU A 142 -12.55 2.82 1.56
N PHE A 143 -12.40 2.63 0.24
CA PHE A 143 -11.79 1.44 -0.34
C PHE A 143 -10.91 1.84 -1.52
N ILE A 144 -9.60 1.80 -1.29
CA ILE A 144 -8.57 2.13 -2.26
C ILE A 144 -7.83 0.85 -2.68
N VAL A 145 -7.56 0.74 -3.99
CA VAL A 145 -6.79 -0.36 -4.57
C VAL A 145 -5.60 0.22 -5.30
N ALA A 146 -4.41 -0.20 -4.91
CA ALA A 146 -3.21 -0.07 -5.72
C ALA A 146 -3.08 -1.35 -6.55
N TRP A 147 -3.07 -1.23 -7.88
CA TRP A 147 -2.94 -2.35 -8.79
C TRP A 147 -1.79 -2.11 -9.77
N ILE A 148 -0.95 -3.12 -9.95
CA ILE A 148 0.21 -3.10 -10.83
C ILE A 148 0.00 -4.16 -11.91
N GLU A 149 0.20 -3.76 -13.15
CA GLU A 149 0.22 -4.65 -14.31
C GLU A 149 1.61 -5.31 -14.45
N SER A 150 1.58 -6.52 -15.01
CA SER A 150 2.73 -7.25 -15.52
C SER A 150 3.67 -6.35 -16.34
N GLN A 151 4.97 -6.47 -16.15
CA GLN A 151 5.96 -5.73 -16.93
C GLN A 151 5.84 -6.11 -18.40
N PRO A 152 5.67 -5.11 -19.31
CA PRO A 152 5.69 -5.39 -20.73
C PRO A 152 7.07 -5.90 -21.16
N VAL A 153 7.09 -6.81 -22.13
CA VAL A 153 8.34 -7.34 -22.70
C VAL A 153 9.20 -6.18 -23.22
N HIS A 154 10.51 -6.22 -22.92
CA HIS A 154 11.49 -5.20 -23.30
C HIS A 154 11.27 -3.79 -22.73
N LYS A 155 10.41 -3.62 -21.73
CA LYS A 155 10.30 -2.37 -20.96
C LYS A 155 10.99 -2.53 -19.61
N ASN A 156 11.56 -1.47 -19.08
CA ASN A 156 12.20 -1.42 -17.76
C ASN A 156 11.27 -0.88 -16.65
N PHE A 157 10.03 -0.52 -17.01
CA PHE A 157 9.02 0.00 -16.11
C PHE A 157 7.79 -0.93 -16.05
N GLN A 158 7.04 -0.83 -14.95
CA GLN A 158 5.70 -1.38 -14.81
C GLN A 158 4.67 -0.26 -14.73
N ARG A 159 3.43 -0.58 -15.11
CA ARG A 159 2.29 0.33 -15.03
C ARG A 159 1.51 0.05 -13.75
N TYR A 160 1.02 1.09 -13.13
CA TYR A 160 0.11 0.98 -12.01
C TYR A 160 -1.15 1.83 -12.23
N VAL A 161 -2.18 1.48 -11.48
CA VAL A 161 -3.46 2.17 -11.40
C VAL A 161 -3.85 2.27 -9.93
N VAL A 162 -4.35 3.43 -9.53
CA VAL A 162 -5.05 3.60 -8.25
C VAL A 162 -6.54 3.67 -8.54
N ILE A 163 -7.30 2.82 -7.85
CA ILE A 163 -8.75 2.74 -7.97
C ILE A 163 -9.33 3.10 -6.62
N ASP A 164 -10.19 4.12 -6.59
CA ASP A 164 -11.13 4.35 -5.51
C ASP A 164 -12.42 3.62 -5.87
N ALA A 165 -12.91 2.73 -5.01
CA ALA A 165 -14.09 1.93 -5.34
C ALA A 165 -15.32 2.79 -5.68
N ALA A 166 -15.47 3.96 -5.05
CA ALA A 166 -16.59 4.87 -5.27
C ALA A 166 -16.43 5.71 -6.54
N LEU A 167 -15.21 6.13 -6.86
CA LEU A 167 -14.93 7.06 -7.97
C LEU A 167 -14.40 6.38 -9.24
N GLY A 168 -13.99 5.12 -9.15
CA GLY A 168 -13.29 4.40 -10.21
C GLY A 168 -11.80 4.69 -10.23
N ILE A 169 -11.21 4.76 -11.43
CA ILE A 169 -9.77 4.99 -11.58
C ILE A 169 -9.46 6.47 -11.29
N VAL A 170 -8.63 6.71 -10.27
CA VAL A 170 -8.26 8.07 -9.82
C VAL A 170 -6.84 8.46 -10.23
N GLU A 171 -5.97 7.47 -10.47
CA GLU A 171 -4.60 7.71 -10.92
C GLU A 171 -4.09 6.59 -11.84
N ARG A 172 -3.25 6.94 -12.81
CA ARG A 172 -2.46 6.02 -13.62
C ARG A 172 -1.01 6.50 -13.65
N GLY A 173 -0.08 5.56 -13.59
CA GLY A 173 1.33 5.91 -13.68
C GLY A 173 2.23 4.72 -13.98
N THR A 174 3.52 4.98 -13.88
CA THR A 174 4.59 4.00 -14.04
C THR A 174 5.64 4.13 -12.95
N TYR A 175 6.44 3.09 -12.76
CA TYR A 175 7.65 3.14 -11.94
C TYR A 175 8.76 2.30 -12.59
N GLN A 176 10.02 2.68 -12.33
CA GLN A 176 11.15 1.89 -12.80
C GLN A 176 11.34 0.69 -11.89
N VAL A 177 11.44 -0.49 -12.50
CA VAL A 177 11.54 -1.73 -11.74
C VAL A 177 12.87 -1.84 -11.01
N ALA A 178 13.91 -1.17 -11.52
CA ALA A 178 15.22 -1.08 -10.87
C ALA A 178 15.14 -0.39 -9.50
N ASP A 179 14.37 0.69 -9.38
CA ASP A 179 14.21 1.44 -8.12
C ASP A 179 13.55 0.56 -7.05
N ALA A 180 12.52 -0.20 -7.45
CA ALA A 180 11.82 -1.11 -6.57
C ALA A 180 12.68 -2.31 -6.09
N VAL A 181 13.68 -2.70 -6.87
CA VAL A 181 14.64 -3.77 -6.50
C VAL A 181 15.74 -3.24 -5.58
N ALA A 182 16.22 -2.03 -5.84
CA ALA A 182 17.29 -1.41 -5.08
C ALA A 182 16.88 -1.10 -3.63
N GLU A 183 15.58 -0.89 -3.40
CA GLU A 183 15.05 -0.56 -2.08
C GLU A 183 14.74 -1.79 -1.21
N GLN A 184 14.84 -1.60 0.11
CA GLN A 184 14.46 -2.58 1.12
C GLN A 184 12.94 -2.71 1.28
N PRO A 185 12.45 -3.89 1.72
CA PRO A 185 11.01 -4.15 1.91
C PRO A 185 10.26 -3.11 2.77
N TRP A 186 10.91 -2.53 3.77
CA TRP A 186 10.33 -1.57 4.71
C TRP A 186 10.57 -0.10 4.33
N LEU A 187 11.05 0.17 3.11
CA LEU A 187 11.22 1.51 2.54
C LEU A 187 11.93 2.52 3.48
N PRO A 188 13.12 2.21 4.02
CA PRO A 188 13.82 3.06 4.99
C PRO A 188 14.17 4.46 4.45
N ASN A 189 14.28 4.61 3.12
CA ASN A 189 14.56 5.89 2.48
C ASN A 189 13.30 6.61 1.96
N GLY A 190 12.11 6.11 2.32
CA GLY A 190 10.83 6.59 1.83
C GLY A 190 10.31 5.83 0.59
N PRO A 191 9.18 6.28 0.02
CA PRO A 191 8.57 5.65 -1.14
C PRO A 191 9.48 5.76 -2.37
N ILE A 192 9.47 4.73 -3.23
CA ILE A 192 10.21 4.75 -4.49
C ILE A 192 9.63 5.81 -5.44
N PRO A 193 10.43 6.34 -6.39
CA PRO A 193 9.93 7.28 -7.38
C PRO A 193 8.81 6.70 -8.25
N LEU A 194 7.70 7.44 -8.37
CA LEU A 194 6.58 7.15 -9.25
C LEU A 194 6.49 8.23 -10.33
N THR A 195 6.14 7.83 -11.55
CA THR A 195 5.81 8.75 -12.65
C THR A 195 4.31 8.71 -12.88
N VAL A 196 3.61 9.73 -12.38
CA VAL A 196 2.17 9.90 -12.60
C VAL A 196 1.94 10.36 -14.04
N GLU A 197 1.21 9.56 -14.81
CA GLU A 197 0.87 9.88 -16.20
C GLU A 197 -0.50 10.56 -16.31
N TRP A 198 -1.41 10.28 -15.36
CA TRP A 198 -2.75 10.86 -15.34
C TRP A 198 -3.36 10.80 -13.93
N ARG A 199 -4.13 11.84 -13.58
CA ARG A 199 -4.99 11.89 -12.39
C ARG A 199 -6.40 12.32 -12.78
N LEU A 200 -7.40 11.83 -12.07
CA LEU A 200 -8.78 12.29 -12.21
C LEU A 200 -8.85 13.79 -11.88
N PRO A 201 -9.33 14.66 -12.79
CA PRO A 201 -9.37 16.10 -12.54
C PRO A 201 -10.20 16.44 -11.29
N GLY A 202 -9.63 17.26 -10.41
CA GLY A 202 -10.27 17.65 -9.16
C GLY A 202 -10.32 16.56 -8.09
N TYR A 203 -9.74 15.38 -8.33
CA TYR A 203 -9.61 14.36 -7.29
C TYR A 203 -8.74 14.89 -6.15
N GLN A 204 -9.36 14.99 -4.99
CA GLN A 204 -8.70 15.22 -3.72
C GLN A 204 -9.03 14.04 -2.84
N ARG A 205 -7.98 13.44 -2.29
CA ARG A 205 -8.14 12.29 -1.42
C ARG A 205 -8.89 12.71 -0.16
N VAL A 206 -9.90 11.93 0.19
CA VAL A 206 -10.67 12.09 1.43
C VAL A 206 -9.91 11.38 2.57
N ARG A 207 -9.81 12.05 3.72
CA ARG A 207 -9.12 11.53 4.91
C ARG A 207 -10.09 10.70 5.75
N TYR A 208 -9.67 9.51 6.19
CA TYR A 208 -10.40 8.64 7.11
C TYR A 208 -9.46 8.13 8.21
N PRO A 209 -9.06 9.01 9.15
CA PRO A 209 -8.26 8.57 10.29
C PRO A 209 -9.07 7.63 11.18
N ARG A 210 -8.37 6.85 12.01
CA ARG A 210 -9.02 6.00 13.02
C ARG A 210 -9.90 6.87 13.93
N PRO A 211 -11.18 6.50 14.16
CA PRO A 211 -12.02 7.19 15.13
C PRO A 211 -11.32 7.27 16.49
N GLY A 212 -11.11 8.50 16.99
CA GLY A 212 -10.39 8.77 18.25
C GLY A 212 -8.93 9.21 18.10
N ALA A 213 -8.40 9.36 16.89
CA ALA A 213 -7.08 9.95 16.67
C ALA A 213 -7.12 11.47 16.95
N VAL A 214 -6.29 11.95 17.88
CA VAL A 214 -6.07 13.38 18.13
C VAL A 214 -5.18 13.92 17.01
N ASP A 215 -5.65 14.95 16.31
CA ASP A 215 -4.90 15.61 15.25
C ASP A 215 -3.61 16.21 15.82
N LYS A 216 -2.45 15.70 15.41
CA LYS A 216 -1.13 16.16 15.90
C LYS A 216 -0.72 17.52 15.32
N THR A 217 -1.58 18.18 14.55
CA THR A 217 -1.30 19.51 13.97
C THR A 217 -1.58 20.68 14.90
N VAL A 218 -2.00 20.45 16.15
CA VAL A 218 -2.12 21.54 17.14
C VAL A 218 -0.73 22.00 17.58
N PRO A 219 -0.33 23.27 17.37
CA PRO A 219 0.96 23.77 17.84
C PRO A 219 1.06 23.64 19.36
N THR A 220 2.15 23.05 19.84
CA THR A 220 2.46 22.98 21.26
C THR A 220 2.43 24.40 21.84
N PRO A 221 1.63 24.68 22.89
CA PRO A 221 1.65 26.00 23.51
C PRO A 221 3.05 26.26 24.07
N PRO A 222 3.56 27.49 23.99
CA PRO A 222 4.91 27.81 24.46
C PRO A 222 5.05 27.44 25.94
N PRO A 223 6.25 26.99 26.37
CA PRO A 223 6.46 26.58 27.74
C PRO A 223 6.11 27.74 28.69
N ALA A 224 5.37 27.41 29.76
CA ALA A 224 4.99 28.37 30.78
C ALA A 224 6.26 29.04 31.35
N THR A 225 6.24 30.37 31.39
CA THR A 225 7.26 31.19 32.06
C THR A 225 7.39 30.73 33.50
N VAL A 226 8.59 30.28 33.86
CA VAL A 226 8.95 29.95 35.24
C VAL A 226 8.96 31.26 36.03
N GLU A 227 7.95 31.44 36.87
CA GLU A 227 7.91 32.50 37.87
C GLU A 227 9.02 32.21 38.90
N SER A 228 9.98 33.11 39.04
CA SER A 228 11.08 32.99 40.00
C SER A 228 10.51 33.05 41.43
N ALA A 229 10.71 31.98 42.21
CA ALA A 229 10.37 31.96 43.62
C ALA A 229 11.22 32.97 44.42
N PRO A 230 10.67 33.61 45.46
CA PRO A 230 11.34 34.67 46.20
C PRO A 230 12.43 34.11 47.13
N ASP A 231 13.56 34.82 47.18
CA ASP A 231 14.61 34.64 48.18
C ASP A 231 14.03 34.84 49.59
N GLY A 232 14.17 33.82 50.44
CA GLY A 232 13.65 33.88 51.79
C GLY A 232 14.20 32.82 52.73
N SER A 233 15.19 33.25 53.53
CA SER A 233 15.48 32.84 54.92
C SER A 233 16.61 31.83 55.18
N GLY A 234 17.68 32.38 55.74
CA GLY A 234 18.58 31.71 56.68
C GLY A 234 18.85 32.67 57.84
N GLY A 235 18.17 32.47 58.98
CA GLY A 235 18.30 33.29 60.19
C GLY A 235 19.18 32.65 61.27
N GLY A 236 19.61 33.51 62.21
CA GLY A 236 20.19 33.17 63.53
C GLY A 236 21.72 32.95 63.48
N GLY A 237 22.59 33.71 64.14
CA GLY A 237 22.44 34.44 65.39
C GLY A 237 23.03 33.65 66.55
N SER A 238 24.36 33.66 66.69
CA SER A 238 25.21 33.59 67.91
C SER A 238 26.68 33.47 67.48
#